data_AF-A0A7W2R0C0-F1
#
_entry.id   AF-A0A7W2R0C0-F1
#
_cell.length_a   1.000
_cell.length_b   1.000
_cell.length_c   1.000
_cell.angle_alpha   90.00
_cell.angle_beta   90.00
_cell.angle_gamma   90.00
#
_symmetry.space_group_name_H-M   'P 1'
#
loop_
_entity.id
_entity.type
_entity.pdbx_description
1 polymer ?
#
loop_
_entity_poly.entity_id
_entity_poly.type
_entity_poly.pdbx_seq_one_letter_code
_entity_poly.pdbx_strand_id
1 'polypeptide(L)'
;MNIKWAEKLRKGLHGSADSLGNLCVEAFHYLALFGIGAITAYAAVVTFLDMLGKGGISVDDILLLFIYLELGAMVGIYFKTNTPILTHRSRLTA
;
A
#
# COMPACT_ATOMS: atom_id res chain seq x y z
N MET A 1 12.74 46.62 -7.25
CA MET A 1 11.89 45.63 -7.96
C MET A 1 12.73 44.36 -8.10
N ASN A 2 12.70 43.40 -7.17
CA ASN A 2 12.06 42.09 -7.40
C ASN A 2 12.17 41.19 -6.14
N ILE A 3 11.53 41.58 -5.02
CA ILE A 3 11.55 40.81 -3.75
C ILE A 3 10.25 40.02 -3.53
N LYS A 4 9.13 40.49 -4.12
CA LYS A 4 7.82 39.84 -4.07
C LYS A 4 7.76 38.50 -4.82
N TRP A 5 8.59 38.31 -5.85
CA TRP A 5 8.65 37.05 -6.62
C TRP A 5 9.37 35.95 -5.83
N ALA A 6 10.47 36.29 -5.14
CA ALA A 6 11.20 35.38 -4.29
C ALA A 6 10.36 34.90 -3.09
N GLU A 7 9.56 35.78 -2.48
CA GLU A 7 8.62 35.40 -1.41
C GLU A 7 7.46 34.53 -1.90
N LYS A 8 6.93 34.79 -3.11
CA LYS A 8 5.89 33.93 -3.71
C LYS A 8 6.42 32.55 -4.06
N LEU A 9 7.66 32.45 -4.58
CA LEU A 9 8.31 31.17 -4.83
C LEU A 9 8.62 30.41 -3.54
N ARG A 10 9.13 31.08 -2.49
CA ARG A 10 9.37 30.43 -1.19
C ARG A 10 8.09 29.87 -0.57
N LYS A 11 6.98 30.62 -0.62
CA LYS A 11 5.68 30.15 -0.10
C LYS A 11 5.10 29.00 -0.94
N GLY A 12 5.26 29.04 -2.27
CA GLY A 12 4.84 27.94 -3.16
C GLY A 12 5.70 26.68 -3.02
N LEU A 13 7.01 26.85 -2.81
CA LEU A 13 7.96 25.75 -2.60
C LEU A 13 7.78 25.09 -1.24
N HIS A 14 7.53 25.82 -0.15
CA HIS A 14 7.21 25.20 1.15
C HIS A 14 5.95 24.34 1.07
N GLY A 15 4.85 24.87 0.51
CA GLY A 15 3.60 24.08 0.38
C GLY A 15 3.72 22.88 -0.55
N SER A 16 4.50 22.99 -1.63
CA SER A 16 4.70 21.89 -2.57
C SER A 16 5.69 20.85 -2.06
N ALA A 17 6.75 21.25 -1.35
CA ALA A 17 7.73 20.33 -0.77
C ALA A 17 7.14 19.53 0.39
N ASP A 18 6.31 20.14 1.25
CA ASP A 18 5.63 19.44 2.32
C ASP A 18 4.61 18.42 1.77
N SER A 19 3.82 18.81 0.76
CA SER A 19 2.86 17.90 0.13
C SER A 19 3.53 16.77 -0.66
N LEU A 20 4.65 17.07 -1.35
CA LEU A 20 5.42 16.07 -2.09
C LEU A 20 6.15 15.13 -1.13
N GLY A 21 6.68 15.63 -0.02
CA GLY A 21 7.29 14.83 1.03
C GLY A 21 6.30 13.86 1.66
N ASN A 22 5.10 14.33 2.01
CA ASN A 22 4.03 13.47 2.52
C ASN A 22 3.64 12.39 1.50
N LEU A 23 3.50 12.75 0.22
CA LEU A 23 3.18 11.82 -0.86
C LEU A 23 4.28 10.78 -1.09
N CYS A 24 5.55 11.18 -1.02
CA CYS A 24 6.69 10.27 -1.16
C CYS A 24 6.79 9.29 0.02
N VAL A 25 6.56 9.75 1.26
CA VAL A 25 6.55 8.89 2.45
C VAL A 25 5.39 7.89 2.37
N GLU A 26 4.22 8.35 1.95
CA GLU A 26 3.04 7.52 1.76
C GLU A 26 3.26 6.49 0.63
N ALA A 27 3.85 6.91 -0.50
CA ALA A 27 4.25 6.01 -1.58
C ALA A 27 5.30 4.98 -1.14
N PHE A 28 6.26 5.35 -0.29
CA PHE A 28 7.25 4.43 0.25
C PHE A 28 6.62 3.39 1.19
N HIS A 29 5.62 3.79 1.97
CA HIS A 29 4.86 2.88 2.81
C HIS A 29 4.11 1.85 1.96
N TYR A 30 3.45 2.29 0.89
CA TYR A 30 2.86 1.38 -0.11
C TYR A 30 3.93 0.50 -0.77
N LEU A 31 5.10 1.02 -1.09
CA LEU A 31 6.18 0.23 -1.68
C LEU A 31 6.72 -0.85 -0.73
N ALA A 32 6.77 -0.58 0.58
CA ALA A 32 7.11 -1.57 1.60
C ALA A 32 6.03 -2.66 1.71
N LEU A 33 4.74 -2.27 1.71
CA LEU A 33 3.61 -3.20 1.61
C LEU A 33 3.71 -4.05 0.34
N PHE A 34 4.19 -3.49 -0.77
CA PHE A 34 4.36 -4.21 -2.03
C PHE A 34 5.41 -5.31 -1.88
N GLY A 35 6.54 -4.97 -1.25
CA GLY A 35 7.61 -5.93 -0.98
C GLY A 35 7.12 -7.11 -0.15
N ILE A 36 6.40 -6.84 0.95
CA ILE A 36 5.85 -7.88 1.83
C ILE A 36 4.82 -8.73 1.08
N GLY A 37 3.91 -8.10 0.34
CA GLY A 37 2.92 -8.80 -0.48
C GLY A 37 3.55 -9.67 -1.57
N ALA A 38 4.56 -9.17 -2.27
CA ALA A 38 5.28 -9.89 -3.33
C ALA A 38 6.03 -11.11 -2.78
N ILE A 39 6.73 -10.95 -1.65
CA ILE A 39 7.43 -12.08 -0.98
C ILE A 39 6.41 -13.11 -0.49
N THR A 40 5.28 -12.67 0.06
CA THR A 40 4.21 -13.57 0.53
C THR A 40 3.60 -14.37 -0.62
N ALA A 41 3.30 -13.72 -1.75
CA ALA A 41 2.80 -14.38 -2.95
C ALA A 41 3.84 -15.38 -3.52
N TYR A 42 5.12 -15.00 -3.55
CA TYR A 42 6.20 -15.89 -3.98
C TYR A 42 6.31 -17.12 -3.07
N ALA A 43 6.30 -16.93 -1.75
CA ALA A 43 6.32 -18.02 -0.78
C ALA A 43 5.13 -18.96 -0.97
N ALA A 44 3.91 -18.42 -1.11
CA ALA A 44 2.71 -19.21 -1.36
C ALA A 44 2.83 -20.08 -2.63
N VAL A 45 3.32 -19.51 -3.74
CA VAL A 45 3.51 -20.26 -4.99
C VAL A 45 4.55 -21.37 -4.82
N VAL A 46 5.68 -21.08 -4.18
CA VAL A 46 6.72 -22.10 -3.94
C VAL A 46 6.20 -23.23 -3.06
N THR A 47 5.51 -22.92 -1.95
CA THR A 47 4.93 -23.94 -1.06
C THR A 47 3.87 -24.77 -1.79
N PHE A 48 3.03 -24.14 -2.63
CA PHE A 48 2.04 -24.85 -3.43
C PHE A 48 2.69 -25.82 -4.44
N LEU A 49 3.76 -25.39 -5.12
CA LEU A 49 4.50 -26.27 -6.03
C LEU A 49 5.18 -27.43 -5.30
N ASP A 50 5.75 -27.18 -4.12
CA ASP A 50 6.38 -28.20 -3.29
C ASP A 50 5.36 -29.26 -2.82
N MET A 51 4.14 -28.85 -2.46
CA MET A 51 3.04 -29.76 -2.15
C MET A 51 2.62 -30.64 -3.34
N LEU A 52 2.54 -30.05 -4.55
CA LEU A 52 2.21 -30.80 -5.76
C LEU A 52 3.28 -31.84 -6.10
N GLY A 53 4.55 -31.53 -5.84
CA GLY A 53 5.68 -32.44 -6.09
C GLY A 53 5.80 -33.60 -5.09
N LYS A 54 5.37 -33.41 -3.84
CA LYS A 54 5.50 -34.43 -2.77
C LYS A 54 4.50 -35.59 -2.85
N GLY A 55 3.47 -35.50 -3.70
CA GLY A 55 2.50 -36.58 -3.91
C GLY A 55 1.53 -36.81 -2.73
N GLY A 56 1.59 -35.98 -1.69
CA GLY A 56 0.68 -35.98 -0.54
C GLY A 56 0.65 -34.60 0.11
N ILE A 57 -0.55 -34.17 0.52
CA ILE A 57 -0.79 -32.86 1.14
C ILE A 57 -1.18 -33.10 2.60
N SER A 58 -0.41 -32.54 3.54
CA SER A 58 -0.78 -32.56 4.97
C SER A 58 -1.68 -31.38 5.32
N VAL A 59 -2.38 -31.47 6.45
CA VAL A 59 -3.16 -30.36 7.01
C VAL A 59 -2.25 -29.17 7.33
N ASP A 60 -1.04 -29.43 7.83
CA ASP A 60 -0.05 -28.38 8.15
C ASP A 60 0.33 -27.55 6.93
N ASP A 61 0.47 -28.20 5.77
CA ASP A 61 0.80 -27.56 4.50
C ASP A 61 -0.35 -26.63 4.05
N ILE A 62 -1.58 -27.13 4.09
CA ILE A 62 -2.79 -26.35 3.75
C ILE A 62 -2.94 -25.14 4.68
N LEU A 63 -2.71 -25.33 5.98
CA LEU A 63 -2.77 -24.23 6.96
C LEU A 63 -1.71 -23.17 6.70
N LEU A 64 -0.48 -23.57 6.37
CA LEU A 64 0.59 -22.65 6.02
C LEU A 64 0.24 -21.82 4.77
N LEU A 65 -0.31 -22.47 3.75
CA LEU A 65 -0.76 -21.80 2.53
C LEU A 65 -1.93 -20.84 2.80
N PHE A 66 -2.88 -21.23 3.65
CA PHE A 66 -4.00 -20.36 4.03
C PHE A 66 -3.52 -19.09 4.74
N ILE A 67 -2.56 -19.20 5.65
CA ILE A 67 -1.98 -18.04 6.33
C ILE A 67 -1.27 -17.11 5.32
N TYR A 68 -0.54 -17.66 4.35
CA TYR A 68 0.07 -16.84 3.30
C TYR A 68 -0.97 -16.14 2.43
N LEU A 69 -2.06 -16.81 2.07
CA LEU A 69 -3.15 -16.19 1.31
C LEU A 69 -3.85 -15.10 2.14
N GLU A 70 -4.05 -15.29 3.44
CA GLU A 70 -4.73 -14.35 4.31
C GLU A 70 -3.90 -13.07 4.53
N LEU A 71 -2.60 -13.24 4.79
CA LEU A 71 -1.66 -12.12 4.87
C LEU A 71 -1.54 -11.40 3.52
N GLY A 72 -1.46 -12.15 2.43
CA GLY A 72 -1.45 -11.58 1.07
C GLY A 72 -2.71 -10.78 0.77
N ALA A 73 -3.89 -11.30 1.16
CA ALA A 73 -5.16 -10.61 1.02
C ALA A 73 -5.16 -9.32 1.84
N MET A 74 -4.80 -9.35 3.13
CA MET A 74 -4.72 -8.16 3.98
C MET A 74 -3.83 -7.07 3.37
N VAL A 75 -2.63 -7.45 2.91
CA VAL A 75 -1.71 -6.52 2.25
C VAL A 75 -2.30 -6.00 0.92
N GLY A 76 -2.99 -6.85 0.15
CA GLY A 76 -3.67 -6.46 -1.09
C GLY A 76 -4.80 -5.45 -0.88
N ILE A 77 -5.58 -5.56 0.20
CA ILE A 77 -6.62 -4.57 0.53
C ILE A 77 -6.01 -3.25 0.99
N TYR A 78 -4.84 -3.28 1.64
CA TYR A 78 -4.09 -2.05 1.99
C TYR A 78 -3.74 -1.21 0.75
N PHE A 79 -3.49 -1.83 -0.40
CA PHE A 79 -3.29 -1.12 -1.68
C PHE A 79 -4.56 -0.53 -2.28
N LYS A 80 -5.73 -1.11 -1.99
CA LYS A 80 -6.99 -0.81 -2.70
C LYS A 80 -7.79 0.35 -2.06
N THR A 81 -7.14 1.31 -1.40
CA THR A 81 -7.83 2.48 -0.83
C THR A 81 -7.15 3.78 -1.21
N ASN A 82 -7.47 4.27 -2.41
CA ASN A 82 -7.32 5.66 -2.79
C ASN A 82 -8.71 6.26 -3.12
N THR A 83 -9.56 6.38 -2.10
CA THR A 83 -10.67 7.33 -2.14
C THR A 83 -10.87 7.89 -0.73
N PRO A 84 -10.45 9.14 -0.45
CA PRO A 84 -10.92 9.83 0.75
C PRO A 84 -12.44 9.91 0.69
N ILE A 85 -13.12 9.17 1.57
CA ILE A 85 -14.60 9.15 1.71
C ILE A 85 -15.16 10.45 2.34
N LEU A 86 -14.33 11.49 2.49
CA LEU A 86 -14.74 12.78 3.06
C LEU A 86 -15.35 13.74 2.04
N THR A 87 -16.31 13.28 1.22
CA THR A 87 -17.12 14.18 0.37
C THR A 87 -18.63 14.01 0.59
N HIS A 88 -19.08 13.67 1.80
CA HIS A 88 -20.52 13.57 2.09
C HIS A 88 -21.02 14.25 3.38
N ARG A 89 -20.35 15.32 3.85
CA ARG A 89 -20.85 16.14 4.97
C ARG A 89 -20.93 17.63 4.63
N SER A 90 -21.60 17.99 3.55
CA SER A 90 -21.95 19.40 3.26
C SER A 90 -23.30 19.58 2.55
N ARG A 91 -24.27 18.69 2.77
CA ARG A 91 -25.64 18.80 2.21
C ARG A 91 -26.74 18.36 3.19
N LEU A 92 -26.72 18.84 4.44
CA LEU A 92 -27.87 18.67 5.35
C LEU A 92 -28.21 19.94 6.17
N THR A 93 -27.75 21.10 5.74
CA THR A 93 -28.18 22.40 6.27
C THR A 93 -28.42 23.36 5.11
N ALA A 94 -29.57 23.20 4.44
CA ALA A 94 -30.16 24.17 3.54
C ALA A 94 -31.68 24.04 3.67
#